data_AF-A0A6G1QC35-F1
#
_entry.id   AF-A0A6G1QC35-F1
#
_cell.length_a   1.000
_cell.length_b   1.000
_cell.length_c   1.000
_cell.angle_alpha   90.00
_cell.angle_beta   90.00
_cell.angle_gamma   90.00
#
_symmetry.space_group_name_H-M   'P 1'
#
loop_
_entity.id
_entity.type
_entity.pdbx_description
1 polymer ?
#
loop_
_entity_poly.entity_id
_entity_poly.type
_entity_poly.pdbx_seq_one_letter_code
_entity_poly.pdbx_strand_id
1 'polypeptide(L)'
;MSALLAAGSVFFPGLFLLSKQTLKHVMGWSEGDAAIVSTRLVSSVQAIMASSAGCIIVRSCRDVMDDRHWLTDSYILFATPYFAYDIYAMFLCYWHRLQVKGHEEECGVRSLGAAVVGYLRQELFMVLHHVFMVAFCFPVSLYKKQHTLLHKVNGLLMLLTFFSCRVLLFPYLYYAYSRHASIPVYKVPLVAPWQCNLGAALLWPLQLYWFVLICRGAFRLFTRR
;
A
#
# COMPACT_ATOMS: atom_id res chain seq x y z
N MET A 1 20.10 0.96 12.97
CA MET A 1 19.29 0.28 11.93
C MET A 1 18.23 -0.65 12.55
N SER A 2 18.65 -1.58 13.42
CA SER A 2 17.75 -2.49 14.18
C SER A 2 16.74 -1.78 15.09
N ALA A 3 17.11 -0.65 15.71
CA ALA A 3 16.20 0.12 16.56
C ALA A 3 14.97 0.68 15.80
N LEU A 4 15.12 1.09 14.53
CA LEU A 4 14.01 1.62 13.73
C LEU A 4 13.05 0.51 13.28
N LEU A 5 13.60 -0.66 12.95
CA LEU A 5 12.82 -1.87 12.68
C LEU A 5 12.03 -2.30 13.92
N ALA A 6 12.68 -2.34 15.09
CA ALA A 6 12.01 -2.66 16.35
C ALA A 6 10.92 -1.64 16.69
N ALA A 7 11.19 -0.34 16.51
CA ALA A 7 10.22 0.71 16.73
C ALA A 7 8.99 0.55 15.81
N GLY A 8 9.18 0.28 14.51
CA GLY A 8 8.08 0.00 13.59
C GLY A 8 7.29 -1.25 13.98
N SER A 9 7.98 -2.35 14.32
CA SER A 9 7.35 -3.61 14.73
C SER A 9 6.53 -3.50 16.01
N VAL A 10 6.81 -2.54 16.88
CA VAL A 10 6.00 -2.26 18.08
C VAL A 10 4.91 -1.24 17.79
N PHE A 11 5.22 -0.21 17.00
CA PHE A 11 4.33 0.91 16.71
C PHE A 11 3.07 0.47 15.95
N PHE A 12 3.18 -0.28 14.86
CA PHE A 12 2.01 -0.64 14.04
C PHE A 12 1.06 -1.62 14.74
N PRO A 13 1.53 -2.74 15.34
CA PRO A 13 0.66 -3.61 16.12
C PRO A 13 0.14 -2.93 17.40
N GLY A 14 0.95 -2.09 18.04
CA GLY A 14 0.52 -1.30 19.21
C GLY A 14 -0.62 -0.35 18.87
N LEU A 15 -0.52 0.39 17.76
CA LEU A 15 -1.56 1.30 17.27
C LEU A 15 -2.85 0.54 16.92
N PHE A 16 -2.75 -0.66 16.35
CA PHE A 16 -3.89 -1.52 16.09
C PHE A 16 -4.60 -1.99 17.36
N LEU A 17 -3.83 -2.47 18.35
CA LEU A 17 -4.41 -2.93 19.60
C LEU A 17 -5.04 -1.79 20.39
N LEU A 18 -4.36 -0.64 20.47
CA LEU A 18 -4.90 0.58 21.09
C LEU A 18 -6.19 1.02 20.42
N SER A 19 -6.20 1.17 19.09
CA SER A 19 -7.40 1.58 18.37
C SER A 19 -8.54 0.58 18.54
N LYS A 20 -8.26 -0.73 18.47
CA LYS A 20 -9.25 -1.78 18.72
C LYS A 20 -9.82 -1.69 20.14
N GLN A 21 -8.97 -1.52 21.15
CA GLN A 21 -9.37 -1.43 22.56
C GLN A 21 -10.21 -0.17 22.82
N THR A 22 -9.78 0.98 22.28
CA THR A 22 -10.51 2.24 22.40
C THR A 22 -11.87 2.17 21.69
N LEU A 23 -11.94 1.60 20.48
CA LEU A 23 -13.21 1.44 19.76
C LEU A 23 -14.17 0.51 20.50
N LYS A 24 -13.65 -0.59 21.07
CA LYS A 24 -14.45 -1.52 21.87
C LYS A 24 -14.97 -0.86 23.16
N HIS A 25 -14.13 -0.09 23.85
CA HIS A 25 -14.48 0.54 25.11
C HIS A 25 -15.40 1.76 24.93
N VAL A 26 -15.20 2.58 23.90
CA VAL A 26 -15.94 3.82 23.67
C VAL A 26 -17.25 3.58 22.93
N MET A 27 -17.27 2.65 21.97
CA MET A 27 -18.40 2.46 21.04
C MET A 27 -19.11 1.12 21.19
N GLY A 28 -18.60 0.18 22.01
CA GLY A 28 -19.22 -1.13 22.22
C GLY A 28 -19.28 -2.01 20.96
N TRP A 29 -18.43 -1.75 19.97
CA TRP A 29 -18.49 -2.44 18.67
C TRP A 29 -18.10 -3.91 18.71
N SER A 30 -18.63 -4.68 17.76
CA SER A 30 -18.28 -6.08 17.55
C SER A 30 -16.78 -6.24 17.26
N GLU A 31 -16.19 -7.36 17.67
CA GLU A 31 -14.75 -7.65 17.48
C GLU A 31 -14.31 -7.48 16.01
N GLY A 32 -15.19 -7.81 15.05
CA GLY A 32 -14.94 -7.70 13.62
C GLY A 32 -14.96 -6.27 13.10
N ASP A 33 -15.98 -5.49 13.48
CA ASP A 33 -16.12 -4.11 13.02
C ASP A 33 -15.01 -3.23 13.59
N ALA A 34 -14.66 -3.44 14.87
CA ALA A 34 -13.53 -2.78 15.50
C ALA A 34 -12.21 -3.13 14.79
N ALA A 35 -11.99 -4.40 14.41
CA ALA A 35 -10.78 -4.81 13.68
C ALA A 35 -10.69 -4.20 12.27
N ILE A 36 -11.80 -4.12 11.54
CA ILE A 36 -11.84 -3.51 10.20
C ILE A 36 -11.51 -2.02 10.27
N VAL A 37 -12.12 -1.29 11.20
CA VAL A 37 -11.88 0.14 11.33
C VAL A 37 -10.46 0.42 11.85
N SER A 38 -9.97 -0.38 12.79
CA SER A 38 -8.59 -0.27 13.29
C SER A 38 -7.56 -0.49 12.17
N THR A 39 -7.75 -1.50 11.32
CA THR A 39 -6.88 -1.74 10.15
C THR A 39 -6.86 -0.53 9.20
N ARG A 40 -8.03 0.04 8.90
CA ARG A 40 -8.15 1.24 8.04
C ARG A 40 -7.48 2.47 8.64
N LEU A 41 -7.57 2.64 9.96
CA LEU A 41 -6.91 3.74 10.67
C LEU A 41 -5.39 3.61 10.59
N VAL A 42 -4.83 2.43 10.88
CA VAL A 42 -3.39 2.19 10.80
C VAL A 42 -2.87 2.42 9.38
N SER A 43 -3.61 1.98 8.36
CA SER A 43 -3.27 2.24 6.95
C SER A 43 -3.31 3.73 6.58
N SER A 44 -4.29 4.47 7.10
CA SER A 44 -4.40 5.91 6.88
C SER A 44 -3.22 6.68 7.50
N VAL A 45 -2.82 6.30 8.72
CA VAL A 45 -1.63 6.88 9.38
C VAL A 45 -0.37 6.60 8.57
N GLN A 46 -0.20 5.37 8.07
CA GLN A 46 0.93 5.04 7.20
C GLN A 46 0.91 5.83 5.89
N ALA A 47 -0.25 6.03 5.27
CA ALA A 47 -0.36 6.82 4.04
C ALA A 47 0.04 8.29 4.26
N ILE A 48 -0.34 8.88 5.40
CA ILE A 48 0.06 10.24 5.78
C ILE A 48 1.57 10.31 6.02
N MET A 49 2.14 9.36 6.78
CA MET A 49 3.59 9.30 7.05
C MET A 49 4.41 9.10 5.77
N ALA A 50 3.93 8.25 4.84
CA ALA A 50 4.59 8.04 3.56
C ALA A 50 4.57 9.30 2.70
N SER A 51 3.43 9.99 2.69
CA SER A 51 3.24 11.22 1.91
C SER A 51 4.07 12.37 2.47
N SER A 52 4.15 12.51 3.80
CA SER A 52 4.96 13.54 4.45
C SER A 52 6.45 13.27 4.29
N ALA A 53 6.90 12.03 4.50
CA ALA A 53 8.28 11.62 4.26
C ALA A 53 8.69 11.88 2.80
N GLY A 54 7.83 11.50 1.83
CA GLY A 54 8.05 11.81 0.42
C GLY A 54 8.17 13.32 0.16
N CYS A 55 7.24 14.13 0.68
CA CYS A 55 7.27 15.59 0.50
C CYS A 55 8.55 16.22 1.07
N ILE A 56 9.01 15.76 2.23
CA ILE A 56 10.25 16.23 2.85
C ILE A 56 11.47 15.84 1.99
N ILE A 57 11.54 14.61 1.49
CA ILE A 57 12.65 14.16 0.63
C ILE A 57 12.72 15.00 -0.65
N VAL A 58 11.58 15.29 -1.29
CA VAL A 58 11.53 16.12 -2.51
C VAL A 58 11.94 17.57 -2.25
N ARG A 59 11.56 18.12 -1.09
CA ARG A 59 11.92 19.51 -0.75
C ARG A 59 13.39 19.64 -0.33
N SER A 60 13.95 18.60 0.29
CA SER A 60 15.34 18.60 0.76
C SER A 60 16.37 18.23 -0.32
N CYS A 61 16.00 17.42 -1.32
CA CYS A 61 16.91 16.97 -2.37
C CYS A 61 16.69 17.73 -3.68
N ARG A 62 17.76 18.25 -4.30
CA ARG A 62 17.71 18.84 -5.65
C ARG A 62 17.52 17.77 -6.72
N ASP A 63 18.05 16.57 -6.50
CA ASP A 63 17.82 15.42 -7.38
C ASP A 63 17.55 14.14 -6.57
N VAL A 64 16.27 13.79 -6.39
CA VAL A 64 15.80 12.66 -5.56
C VAL A 64 16.41 11.30 -5.94
N MET A 65 16.92 11.14 -7.16
CA MET A 65 17.56 9.89 -7.59
C MET A 65 19.08 9.84 -7.40
N ASP A 66 19.76 10.99 -7.41
CA ASP A 66 21.22 11.06 -7.18
C ASP A 66 21.51 11.33 -5.69
N ASP A 67 20.70 12.18 -5.04
CA ASP A 67 20.85 12.57 -3.65
C ASP A 67 20.07 11.61 -2.74
N ARG A 68 20.79 10.64 -2.15
CA ARG A 68 20.26 9.80 -1.07
C ARG A 68 20.05 10.64 0.19
N HIS A 69 18.80 10.96 0.50
CA HIS A 69 18.45 11.52 1.80
C HIS A 69 18.46 10.42 2.87
N TRP A 70 19.10 10.66 4.01
CA TRP A 70 19.11 9.74 5.17
C TRP A 70 17.71 9.33 5.61
N LEU A 71 16.74 10.24 5.44
CA LEU A 71 15.32 10.03 5.74
C LEU A 71 14.71 8.89 4.92
N THR A 72 15.15 8.68 3.68
CA THR A 72 14.66 7.60 2.82
C THR A 72 15.00 6.23 3.41
N ASP A 73 16.26 6.02 3.81
CA ASP A 73 16.70 4.76 4.39
C ASP A 73 16.07 4.51 5.77
N SER A 74 15.98 5.56 6.60
CA SER A 74 15.31 5.48 7.91
C SER A 74 13.82 5.18 7.80
N TYR A 75 13.13 5.81 6.85
CA TYR A 75 11.69 5.61 6.64
C TYR A 75 11.39 4.22 6.09
N ILE A 76 12.19 3.71 5.15
CA ILE A 76 12.01 2.36 4.60
C ILE A 76 12.15 1.31 5.70
N LEU A 77 13.18 1.42 6.55
CA LEU A 77 13.37 0.50 7.67
C LEU A 77 12.23 0.56 8.69
N PHE A 78 11.68 1.74 8.94
CA PHE A 78 10.52 1.90 9.82
C PHE A 78 9.23 1.36 9.17
N ALA A 79 9.05 1.52 7.85
CA ALA A 79 7.87 1.10 7.11
C ALA A 79 7.81 -0.40 6.80
N THR A 80 8.94 -1.10 6.69
CA THR A 80 8.99 -2.56 6.44
C THR A 80 8.05 -3.39 7.34
N PRO A 81 8.07 -3.24 8.68
CA PRO A 81 7.16 -4.00 9.55
C PRO A 81 5.68 -3.66 9.36
N TYR A 82 5.33 -2.45 8.89
CA TYR A 82 3.96 -2.12 8.53
C TYR A 82 3.44 -3.03 7.42
N PHE A 83 4.22 -3.28 6.37
CA PHE A 83 3.75 -4.10 5.24
C PHE A 83 3.45 -5.55 5.66
N ALA A 84 4.28 -6.13 6.53
CA ALA A 84 4.03 -7.46 7.09
C ALA A 84 2.77 -7.48 7.96
N TYR A 85 2.62 -6.45 8.81
CA TYR A 85 1.45 -6.28 9.66
C TYR A 85 0.16 -6.06 8.86
N ASP A 86 0.18 -5.26 7.78
CA ASP A 86 -0.99 -4.92 6.96
C ASP A 86 -1.54 -6.15 6.23
N ILE A 87 -0.66 -7.01 5.68
CA ILE A 87 -1.04 -8.30 5.09
C ILE A 87 -1.73 -9.19 6.13
N TYR A 88 -1.19 -9.25 7.35
CA TYR A 88 -1.76 -10.04 8.45
C TYR A 88 -3.13 -9.49 8.90
N ALA A 89 -3.24 -8.18 9.09
CA ALA A 89 -4.46 -7.51 9.55
C ALA A 89 -5.60 -7.64 8.51
N MET A 90 -5.27 -7.50 7.22
CA MET A 90 -6.20 -7.76 6.12
C MET A 90 -6.70 -9.21 6.10
N PHE A 91 -5.80 -10.20 6.27
CA PHE A 91 -6.18 -11.60 6.36
C PHE A 91 -7.11 -11.86 7.55
N LEU A 92 -6.83 -11.25 8.71
CA LEU A 92 -7.66 -11.37 9.90
C LEU A 92 -9.07 -10.77 9.69
N CYS A 93 -9.15 -9.62 9.02
CA CYS A 93 -10.42 -9.00 8.63
C CYS A 93 -11.22 -9.87 7.64
N TYR A 94 -10.54 -10.49 6.67
CA TYR A 94 -11.15 -11.41 5.72
C TYR A 94 -11.69 -12.66 6.41
N TRP A 95 -10.90 -13.26 7.31
CA TRP A 95 -11.31 -14.42 8.10
C TRP A 95 -12.54 -14.12 8.96
N HIS A 96 -12.58 -12.95 9.60
CA HIS A 96 -13.73 -12.53 10.40
C HIS A 96 -14.99 -12.31 9.54
N ARG A 97 -14.87 -11.69 8.35
CA ARG A 97 -16.00 -11.55 7.40
C ARG A 97 -16.51 -12.91 6.94
N LEU A 98 -15.63 -13.88 6.75
CA LEU A 98 -16.01 -15.24 6.40
C LEU A 98 -16.75 -15.96 7.53
N GLN A 99 -16.36 -15.77 8.78
CA GLN A 99 -17.08 -16.37 9.91
C GLN A 99 -18.49 -15.81 10.06
N VAL A 100 -18.68 -14.51 9.81
CA VAL A 100 -20.02 -13.89 9.83
C VAL A 100 -20.89 -14.39 8.68
N LYS A 101 -20.31 -14.60 7.48
CA LYS A 101 -21.04 -15.06 6.29
C LYS A 101 -21.25 -16.58 6.24
N GLY A 102 -20.39 -17.35 6.90
CA GLY A 102 -20.44 -18.81 6.97
C GLY A 102 -21.33 -19.38 8.08
N HIS A 103 -22.03 -18.53 8.85
CA HIS A 103 -23.02 -19.01 9.82
C HIS A 103 -24.34 -19.46 9.15
N GLU A 104 -24.55 -19.12 7.87
CA GLU A 104 -25.72 -19.54 7.08
C GLU A 104 -25.50 -20.79 6.20
N GLU A 105 -24.26 -21.17 5.86
CA GLU A 105 -23.97 -22.30 4.97
C GLU A 105 -22.94 -23.28 5.59
N GLU A 106 -23.48 -24.27 6.29
CA GLU A 106 -22.99 -25.64 6.58
C GLU A 106 -21.52 -25.95 6.95
N CYS A 107 -21.43 -26.62 8.11
CA CYS A 107 -20.51 -27.69 8.55
C CYS A 107 -19.59 -28.35 7.50
N GLY A 108 -18.50 -27.68 7.13
CA GLY A 108 -17.38 -28.30 6.41
C GLY A 108 -16.07 -27.70 6.86
N VAL A 109 -15.12 -28.53 7.30
CA VAL A 109 -13.77 -28.12 7.72
C VAL A 109 -13.08 -27.40 6.56
N ARG A 110 -13.23 -26.08 6.48
CA ARG A 110 -12.56 -25.26 5.46
C ARG A 110 -11.07 -25.22 5.81
N SER A 111 -10.29 -25.97 5.05
CA SER A 111 -8.83 -25.93 5.10
C SER A 111 -8.36 -24.48 5.02
N LEU A 112 -7.51 -24.09 5.97
CA LEU A 112 -6.88 -22.77 6.06
C LEU A 112 -6.24 -22.37 4.72
N GLY A 113 -5.74 -23.36 3.96
CA GLY A 113 -5.21 -23.18 2.60
C GLY A 113 -6.25 -22.74 1.57
N ALA A 114 -7.48 -23.26 1.60
CA ALA A 114 -8.54 -22.85 0.67
C ALA A 114 -9.01 -21.41 0.95
N ALA A 115 -9.04 -21.00 2.23
CA ALA A 115 -9.33 -19.63 2.62
C ALA A 115 -8.21 -18.65 2.20
N VAL A 116 -6.94 -19.06 2.36
CA VAL A 116 -5.77 -18.30 1.92
C VAL A 116 -5.74 -18.15 0.40
N VAL A 117 -6.02 -19.22 -0.36
CA VAL A 117 -6.09 -19.16 -1.84
C VAL A 117 -7.24 -18.26 -2.30
N GLY A 118 -8.40 -18.32 -1.64
CA GLY A 118 -9.51 -17.40 -1.91
C GLY A 118 -9.14 -15.94 -1.65
N TYR A 119 -8.50 -15.65 -0.51
CA TYR A 119 -8.01 -14.32 -0.15
C TYR A 119 -6.96 -13.79 -1.16
N LEU A 120 -5.97 -14.61 -1.50
CA LEU A 120 -4.94 -14.28 -2.48
C LEU A 120 -5.53 -13.98 -3.86
N ARG A 121 -6.57 -14.71 -4.29
CA ARG A 121 -7.21 -14.48 -5.59
C ARG A 121 -8.08 -13.22 -5.59
N GLN A 122 -8.74 -12.92 -4.48
CA GLN A 122 -9.67 -11.81 -4.36
C GLN A 122 -8.97 -10.47 -4.12
N GLU A 123 -7.91 -10.45 -3.31
CA GLU A 123 -7.13 -9.26 -2.96
C GLU A 123 -5.74 -9.26 -3.63
N LEU A 124 -5.59 -10.00 -4.74
CA LEU A 124 -4.30 -10.27 -5.40
C LEU A 124 -3.52 -8.99 -5.68
N PHE A 125 -4.18 -7.95 -6.21
CA PHE A 125 -3.52 -6.69 -6.54
C PHE A 125 -2.99 -5.95 -5.30
N MET A 126 -3.72 -6.00 -4.18
CA MET A 126 -3.30 -5.34 -2.95
C MET A 126 -2.16 -6.10 -2.27
N VAL A 127 -2.26 -7.42 -2.19
CA VAL A 127 -1.21 -8.27 -1.58
C VAL A 127 0.05 -8.28 -2.45
N LEU A 128 -0.08 -8.43 -3.77
CA LEU A 128 1.04 -8.39 -4.71
C LEU A 128 1.80 -7.06 -4.62
N HIS A 129 1.08 -5.93 -4.46
CA HIS A 129 1.70 -4.63 -4.26
C HIS A 129 2.57 -4.57 -3.00
N HIS A 130 2.07 -5.05 -1.86
CA HIS A 130 2.80 -5.03 -0.59
C HIS A 130 4.00 -5.99 -0.61
N VAL A 131 3.82 -7.19 -1.17
CA VAL A 131 4.91 -8.17 -1.35
C VAL A 131 5.97 -7.62 -2.28
N PHE A 132 5.59 -6.99 -3.40
CA PHE A 132 6.55 -6.40 -4.33
C PHE A 132 7.32 -5.24 -3.70
N MET A 133 6.64 -4.33 -3.00
CA MET A 133 7.29 -3.20 -2.32
C MET A 133 8.31 -3.68 -1.27
N VAL A 134 7.99 -4.73 -0.50
CA VAL A 134 8.93 -5.28 0.49
C VAL A 134 10.04 -6.09 -0.18
N ALA A 135 9.72 -6.93 -1.17
CA ALA A 135 10.70 -7.83 -1.79
C ALA A 135 11.68 -7.10 -2.72
N PHE A 136 11.26 -5.99 -3.34
CA PHE A 136 12.10 -5.25 -4.30
C PHE A 136 12.58 -3.91 -3.75
N CYS A 137 11.73 -3.05 -3.17
CA CYS A 137 12.20 -1.73 -2.71
C CYS A 137 13.14 -1.81 -1.48
N PHE A 138 12.98 -2.82 -0.62
CA PHE A 138 13.84 -2.98 0.56
C PHE A 138 15.28 -3.40 0.22
N PRO A 139 15.54 -4.50 -0.52
CA PRO A 139 16.92 -4.88 -0.85
C PRO A 139 17.61 -3.84 -1.74
N VAL A 140 16.86 -3.13 -2.58
CA VAL A 140 17.37 -2.02 -3.39
C VAL A 140 17.95 -0.90 -2.55
N SER A 141 17.22 -0.48 -1.52
CA SER A 141 17.67 0.61 -0.65
C SER A 141 18.84 0.17 0.25
N LEU A 142 18.93 -1.11 0.61
CA LEU A 142 20.03 -1.63 1.43
C LEU A 142 21.29 -2.03 0.64
N TYR A 143 21.17 -2.39 -0.64
CA TYR A 143 22.32 -2.78 -1.45
C TYR A 143 23.20 -1.57 -1.80
N LYS A 144 24.24 -1.39 -0.98
CA LYS A 144 25.18 -0.26 -0.96
C LYS A 144 26.19 -0.22 -2.12
N LYS A 145 26.16 -1.14 -3.09
CA LYS A 145 27.11 -1.16 -4.22
C LYS A 145 26.39 -1.29 -5.56
N GLN A 146 26.45 -0.22 -6.35
CA GLN A 146 25.93 -0.19 -7.71
C GLN A 146 27.04 -0.52 -8.69
N HIS A 147 26.90 -1.64 -9.40
CA HIS A 147 27.28 -1.61 -10.81
C HIS A 147 26.19 -0.84 -11.55
N THR A 148 26.58 0.12 -12.38
CA THR A 148 25.71 1.11 -13.06
C THR A 148 24.52 0.47 -13.78
N LEU A 149 24.65 -0.79 -14.20
CA LEU A 149 23.63 -1.57 -14.90
C LEU A 149 22.51 -2.06 -13.97
N LEU A 150 22.86 -2.56 -12.77
CA LEU A 150 21.89 -3.05 -11.80
C LEU A 150 21.01 -1.90 -11.28
N HIS A 151 21.61 -0.73 -11.07
CA HIS A 151 20.87 0.47 -10.67
C HIS A 151 19.91 0.95 -11.76
N LYS A 152 20.30 0.91 -13.04
CA LYS A 152 19.44 1.28 -14.17
C LYS A 152 18.24 0.34 -14.33
N VAL A 153 18.49 -0.98 -14.32
CA VAL A 153 17.43 -1.99 -14.40
C VAL A 153 16.48 -1.86 -13.22
N ASN A 154 17.03 -1.62 -12.04
CA ASN A 154 16.22 -1.47 -10.86
C ASN A 154 15.39 -0.18 -10.83
N GLY A 155 15.96 0.95 -11.27
CA GLY A 155 15.22 2.21 -11.44
C GLY A 155 14.09 2.07 -12.47
N LEU A 156 14.32 1.34 -13.55
CA LEU A 156 13.29 1.02 -14.55
C LEU A 156 12.20 0.10 -13.97
N LEU A 157 12.57 -0.94 -13.22
CA LEU A 157 11.61 -1.82 -12.52
C LEU A 157 10.74 -1.04 -11.53
N MET A 158 11.33 -0.14 -10.74
CA MET A 158 10.59 0.72 -9.83
C MET A 158 9.62 1.64 -10.59
N LEU A 159 10.06 2.23 -11.71
CA LEU A 159 9.22 3.09 -12.55
C LEU A 159 8.04 2.32 -13.16
N LEU A 160 8.29 1.16 -13.77
CA LEU A 160 7.26 0.30 -14.37
C LEU A 160 6.25 -0.18 -13.34
N THR A 161 6.73 -0.52 -12.13
CA THR A 161 5.87 -0.98 -11.06
C THR A 161 5.03 0.16 -10.50
N PHE A 162 5.61 1.36 -10.30
CA PHE A 162 4.85 2.53 -9.86
C PHE A 162 3.74 2.89 -10.86
N PHE A 163 4.05 2.87 -12.16
CA PHE A 163 3.06 3.08 -13.21
C PHE A 163 1.93 2.04 -13.17
N SER A 164 2.29 0.75 -13.16
CA SER A 164 1.31 -0.34 -13.25
C SER A 164 0.46 -0.48 -11.99
N CYS A 165 1.06 -0.37 -10.79
CA CYS A 165 0.36 -0.60 -9.52
C CYS A 165 -0.36 0.64 -8.97
N ARG A 166 0.03 1.86 -9.32
CA ARG A 166 -0.55 3.08 -8.74
C ARG A 166 -1.25 3.93 -9.79
N VAL A 167 -0.59 4.23 -10.91
CA VAL A 167 -1.18 5.08 -11.96
C VAL A 167 -2.30 4.35 -12.73
N LEU A 168 -2.08 3.09 -13.13
CA LEU A 168 -3.07 2.29 -13.87
C LEU A 168 -4.17 1.67 -12.98
N LEU A 169 -3.96 1.61 -11.67
CA LEU A 169 -4.93 1.04 -10.74
C LEU A 169 -6.23 1.88 -10.69
N PHE A 170 -6.13 3.21 -10.72
CA PHE A 170 -7.32 4.08 -10.75
C PHE A 170 -8.17 3.88 -12.02
N PRO A 171 -7.61 3.94 -13.25
CA PRO A 171 -8.33 3.58 -14.48
C PRO A 171 -8.93 2.17 -14.45
N TYR A 172 -8.17 1.19 -13.95
CA TYR A 172 -8.63 -0.19 -13.85
C TYR A 172 -9.81 -0.33 -12.89
N LEU A 173 -9.79 0.35 -11.74
CA LEU A 173 -10.89 0.36 -10.78
C LEU A 173 -12.18 0.91 -11.41
N TYR A 174 -12.08 2.06 -12.11
CA TYR A 174 -13.20 2.66 -12.83
C TYR A 174 -13.73 1.74 -13.95
N TYR A 175 -12.84 1.04 -14.66
CA TYR A 175 -13.21 0.07 -15.69
C TYR A 175 -13.89 -1.18 -15.10
N ALA A 176 -13.34 -1.75 -14.03
CA ALA A 176 -13.94 -2.91 -13.35
C ALA A 176 -15.32 -2.56 -12.79
N TYR A 177 -15.47 -1.39 -12.16
CA TYR A 177 -16.76 -0.89 -11.68
C TYR A 177 -17.76 -0.67 -12.83
N SER A 178 -17.31 -0.10 -13.95
CA SER A 178 -18.10 0.04 -15.18
C SER A 178 -18.65 -1.30 -15.67
N ARG A 179 -17.82 -2.35 -15.66
CA ARG A 179 -18.22 -3.72 -16.04
C ARG A 179 -19.18 -4.36 -15.05
N HIS A 180 -19.01 -4.13 -13.74
CA HIS A 180 -19.92 -4.64 -12.72
C HIS A 180 -21.29 -3.96 -12.73
N ALA A 181 -21.34 -2.65 -12.97
CA ALA A 181 -22.58 -1.88 -13.00
C ALA A 181 -23.23 -1.81 -14.39
N SER A 182 -22.56 -2.30 -15.44
CA SER A 182 -22.96 -2.14 -16.86
C SER A 182 -23.21 -0.68 -17.28
N ILE A 183 -22.42 0.25 -16.74
CA ILE A 183 -22.51 1.69 -17.01
C ILE A 183 -21.27 2.10 -17.81
N PRO A 184 -21.36 2.98 -18.83
CA PRO A 184 -20.17 3.42 -19.56
C PRO A 184 -19.15 4.14 -18.67
N VAL A 185 -17.86 3.89 -18.92
CA VAL A 185 -16.71 4.30 -18.08
C VAL A 185 -16.71 5.80 -17.74
N TYR A 186 -17.14 6.67 -18.66
CA TYR A 186 -17.18 8.12 -18.46
C TYR A 186 -18.25 8.59 -17.47
N LYS A 187 -19.30 7.79 -17.20
CA LYS A 187 -20.32 8.10 -16.19
C LYS A 187 -19.98 7.55 -14.81
N VAL A 188 -18.97 6.69 -14.70
CA VAL A 188 -18.58 6.10 -13.41
C VAL A 188 -18.16 7.15 -12.37
N PRO A 189 -17.43 8.24 -12.71
CA PRO A 189 -17.13 9.30 -11.74
C PRO A 189 -18.35 10.07 -11.23
N LEU A 190 -19.52 9.92 -11.86
CA LEU A 190 -20.76 10.58 -11.45
C LEU A 190 -21.65 9.65 -10.61
N VAL A 191 -21.50 8.34 -10.77
CA VAL A 191 -22.30 7.31 -10.10
C VAL A 191 -21.57 6.71 -8.89
N ALA A 192 -20.23 6.67 -8.94
CA ALA A 192 -19.42 6.18 -7.85
C ALA A 192 -19.63 7.04 -6.58
N PRO A 193 -19.58 6.44 -5.38
CA PRO A 193 -19.73 7.16 -4.13
C PRO A 193 -18.73 8.33 -4.06
N TRP A 194 -19.21 9.49 -3.63
CA TRP A 194 -18.44 10.74 -3.68
C TRP A 194 -17.10 10.66 -2.94
N GLN A 195 -17.00 9.81 -1.91
CA GLN A 195 -15.76 9.56 -1.16
C GLN A 195 -14.69 8.88 -2.03
N CYS A 196 -15.12 7.96 -2.91
CA CYS A 196 -14.21 7.27 -3.85
C CYS A 196 -13.72 8.25 -4.92
N ASN A 197 -14.61 9.09 -5.45
CA ASN A 197 -14.23 10.11 -6.43
C ASN A 197 -13.35 11.20 -5.84
N LEU A 198 -13.61 11.63 -4.60
CA LEU A 198 -12.76 12.60 -3.91
C LEU A 198 -11.36 12.00 -3.64
N GLY A 199 -11.30 10.74 -3.18
CA GLY A 199 -10.05 10.02 -2.99
C GLY A 199 -9.26 9.87 -4.28
N ALA A 200 -9.93 9.49 -5.38
CA ALA A 200 -9.30 9.42 -6.70
C ALA A 200 -8.83 10.79 -7.20
N ALA A 201 -9.65 11.83 -7.06
CA ALA A 201 -9.32 13.19 -7.47
C ALA A 201 -8.14 13.79 -6.70
N LEU A 202 -7.95 13.41 -5.43
CA LEU A 202 -6.82 13.86 -4.62
C LEU A 202 -5.56 13.01 -4.86
N LEU A 203 -5.69 11.68 -4.89
CA LEU A 203 -4.56 10.77 -4.93
C LEU A 203 -3.99 10.58 -6.33
N TRP A 204 -4.83 10.56 -7.38
CA TRP A 204 -4.38 10.26 -8.74
C TRP A 204 -3.49 11.37 -9.33
N PRO A 205 -3.83 12.68 -9.21
CA PRO A 205 -2.93 13.74 -9.67
C PRO A 205 -1.61 13.78 -8.90
N LEU A 206 -1.64 13.51 -7.60
CA LEU A 206 -0.43 13.39 -6.78
C LEU A 206 0.46 12.25 -7.31
N GLN A 207 -0.11 11.08 -7.57
CA GLN A 207 0.62 9.94 -8.14
C GLN A 207 1.17 10.22 -9.54
N LEU A 208 0.43 10.91 -10.40
CA LEU A 208 0.90 11.34 -11.71
C LEU A 208 2.09 12.31 -11.60
N TYR A 209 2.02 13.27 -10.68
CA TYR A 209 3.13 14.18 -10.41
C TYR A 209 4.39 13.42 -9.98
N TRP A 210 4.25 12.47 -9.06
CA TRP A 210 5.35 11.60 -8.64
C TRP A 210 5.92 10.78 -9.80
N PHE A 211 5.05 10.21 -10.64
CA PHE A 211 5.48 9.46 -11.81
C PHE A 211 6.31 10.31 -12.77
N VAL A 212 5.85 11.54 -13.07
CA VAL A 212 6.60 12.48 -13.92
C VAL A 212 7.95 12.84 -13.31
N LEU A 213 8.03 13.03 -11.99
CA LEU A 213 9.29 13.32 -11.30
C LEU A 213 10.29 12.16 -11.44
N ILE A 214 9.83 10.92 -11.24
CA ILE A 214 10.66 9.71 -11.39
C ILE A 214 11.06 9.52 -12.87
N CYS A 215 10.15 9.73 -13.82
CA CYS A 215 10.47 9.70 -15.25
C CYS A 215 11.56 10.72 -15.62
N ARG A 216 11.47 11.96 -15.13
CA ARG A 216 12.44 13.01 -15.43
C ARG A 216 13.82 12.66 -14.91
N GLY A 217 13.92 12.16 -13.69
CA GLY A 217 15.22 11.80 -13.17
C GLY A 217 15.76 10.48 -13.78
N ALA A 218 14.90 9.54 -14.19
CA ALA A 218 15.32 8.34 -14.94
C ALA A 218 15.88 8.75 -16.30
N PHE A 219 15.19 9.66 -17.00
CA PHE A 219 15.67 10.25 -18.24
C PHE A 219 17.05 10.90 -18.06
N ARG A 220 17.26 11.71 -17.01
CA ARG A 220 18.59 12.28 -16.70
C ARG A 220 19.68 11.22 -16.46
N LEU A 221 19.36 10.12 -15.78
CA LEU A 221 20.28 8.99 -15.58
C LEU A 221 20.65 8.27 -16.89
N PHE A 222 19.72 8.22 -17.85
CA PHE A 222 19.98 7.68 -19.19
C PHE A 222 20.74 8.67 -20.10
N THR A 223 20.51 9.97 -19.92
CA THR A 223 21.10 11.04 -20.76
C THR A 223 22.50 11.49 -20.30
N ARG A 224 22.89 11.35 -19.02
CA ARG A 224 24.27 11.56 -18.52
C ARG A 224 25.26 10.45 -18.99
N ARG A 225 25.24 10.12 -20.27
CA ARG A 225 26.34 9.41 -20.93
C ARG A 225 27.44 10.40 -21.29
#